data_AF-A0A7S1D8E4-F1
#
_entry.id   AF-A0A7S1D8E4-F1
#
_cell.length_a   1.000
_cell.length_b   1.000
_cell.length_c   1.000
_cell.angle_alpha   90.00
_cell.angle_beta   90.00
_cell.angle_gamma   90.00
#
_symmetry.space_group_name_H-M   'P 1'
#
loop_
_entity.id
_entity.type
_entity.pdbx_description
1 polymer ?
#
loop_
_entity_poly.entity_id
_entity_poly.type
_entity_poly.pdbx_seq_one_letter_code
_entity_poly.pdbx_strand_id
1 'polypeptide(L)'
;GGESTVVGREDSIDEAGSGPILVATRNDALDGIVDDCPENRRKDLVFMQNGYLDEFLESKGLLDNTQVLLYLSVPTKGAEPVDGVTSYNPEGLTAATGEHAQAFADRLASLNLKCNVVAPEEYRPAMFEKLIWISTYMLVGTAKECKSVGEAGSEHKELVEQIINELVAGVSAKEGITFPDGTVERLAAYTDVVTDFPCAVKEFEWRNQYFYNLGDDVCPTHNGLLRECAEKGFLSFELP
;
A
#
# COMPACT_ATOMS: atom_id res chain seq x y z
N GLY A 1 11.80 12.47 19.19
CA GLY A 1 11.69 12.80 17.77
C GLY A 1 12.19 14.22 17.56
N GLY A 2 13.09 14.42 16.60
CA GLY A 2 13.56 15.78 16.24
C GLY A 2 12.47 16.59 15.55
N GLU A 3 12.62 17.92 15.55
CA GLU A 3 11.78 18.79 14.72
C GLU A 3 11.91 18.39 13.25
N SER A 4 10.79 18.36 12.53
CA SER A 4 10.76 18.05 11.10
C SER A 4 10.35 19.28 10.32
N THR A 5 11.11 19.59 9.29
CA THR A 5 10.75 20.62 8.34
C THR A 5 9.73 20.06 7.37
N VAL A 6 8.55 20.67 7.31
CA VAL A 6 7.55 20.38 6.28
C VAL A 6 7.92 21.19 5.04
N VAL A 7 8.12 20.49 3.93
CA VAL A 7 8.43 21.10 2.62
C VAL A 7 7.16 21.02 1.77
N GLY A 8 6.61 22.17 1.40
CA GLY A 8 5.46 22.31 0.51
C GLY A 8 5.86 22.29 -0.97
N ARG A 9 4.87 22.47 -1.85
CA ARG A 9 5.06 22.46 -3.31
C ARG A 9 5.92 23.62 -3.84
N GLU A 10 6.00 24.71 -3.09
CA GLU A 10 6.76 25.91 -3.47
C GLU A 10 8.11 25.98 -2.75
N ASP A 11 8.39 25.01 -1.87
CA ASP A 11 9.61 24.94 -1.09
C ASP A 11 10.61 23.98 -1.77
N SER A 12 11.90 24.17 -1.49
CA SER A 12 12.97 23.31 -2.00
C SER A 12 13.52 22.39 -0.90
N ILE A 13 13.82 21.14 -1.26
CA ILE A 13 14.59 20.24 -0.40
C ILE A 13 16.02 20.80 -0.26
N ASP A 14 16.49 20.95 0.98
CA ASP A 14 17.85 21.44 1.27
C ASP A 14 18.92 20.44 0.77
N GLU A 15 19.72 20.84 -0.21
CA GLU A 15 20.80 20.04 -0.78
C GLU A 15 21.88 19.67 0.25
N ALA A 16 22.10 20.53 1.26
CA ALA A 16 23.06 20.32 2.34
C ALA A 16 22.44 19.61 3.55
N GLY A 17 21.14 19.31 3.51
CA GLY A 17 20.44 18.61 4.58
C GLY A 17 20.89 17.16 4.74
N SER A 18 20.46 16.53 5.83
CA SER A 18 20.77 15.13 6.14
C SER A 18 19.57 14.39 6.71
N GLY A 19 19.58 13.07 6.58
CA GLY A 19 18.54 12.20 7.13
C GLY A 19 17.35 12.01 6.18
N PRO A 20 16.31 11.28 6.63
CA PRO A 20 15.23 10.82 5.77
C PRO A 20 14.34 11.95 5.27
N ILE A 21 13.91 11.84 4.01
CA ILE A 21 12.90 12.69 3.38
C ILE A 21 11.63 11.87 3.21
N LEU A 22 10.66 12.07 4.10
CA LEU A 22 9.40 11.32 4.09
C LEU A 22 8.48 11.85 2.99
N VAL A 23 8.23 11.04 1.95
CA VAL A 23 7.35 11.41 0.84
C VAL A 23 5.89 11.22 1.27
N ALA A 24 5.24 12.29 1.73
CA ALA A 24 3.87 12.28 2.26
C ALA A 24 2.82 12.80 1.26
N THR A 25 3.06 12.58 -0.03
CA THR A 25 2.17 12.96 -1.14
C THR A 25 1.51 11.72 -1.77
N ARG A 26 0.55 11.97 -2.67
CA ARG A 26 -0.06 10.92 -3.49
C ARG A 26 0.87 10.49 -4.62
N ASN A 27 0.56 9.33 -5.20
CA ASN A 27 1.36 8.70 -6.25
C ASN A 27 1.51 9.60 -7.49
N ASP A 28 0.48 10.38 -7.82
CA ASP A 28 0.48 11.31 -8.97
C ASP A 28 1.46 12.48 -8.85
N ALA A 29 2.02 12.72 -7.66
CA ALA A 29 3.03 13.75 -7.43
C ALA A 29 4.45 13.20 -7.35
N LEU A 30 4.65 11.88 -7.38
CA LEU A 30 5.96 11.27 -7.14
C LEU A 30 7.00 11.70 -8.18
N ASP A 31 6.61 11.80 -9.45
CA ASP A 31 7.50 12.18 -10.54
C ASP A 31 8.14 13.57 -10.29
N GLY A 32 7.32 14.57 -10.00
CA GLY A 32 7.78 15.92 -9.68
C GLY A 32 8.65 15.96 -8.41
N ILE A 33 8.32 15.17 -7.39
CA ILE A 33 9.13 15.12 -6.15
C ILE A 33 10.52 14.55 -6.40
N VAL A 34 10.63 13.50 -7.22
CA VAL A 34 11.93 12.92 -7.57
C VAL A 34 12.75 13.89 -8.42
N ASP A 35 12.10 14.60 -9.34
CA ASP A 35 12.75 15.57 -10.22
C ASP A 35 13.21 16.82 -9.46
N ASP A 36 12.42 17.32 -8.52
CA ASP A 36 12.73 18.47 -7.66
C ASP A 36 13.72 18.13 -6.53
N CYS A 37 13.89 16.85 -6.20
CA CYS A 37 14.84 16.42 -5.17
C CYS A 37 16.29 16.51 -5.69
N PRO A 38 17.20 17.21 -4.97
CA PRO A 38 18.61 17.25 -5.32
C PRO A 38 19.18 15.84 -5.50
N GLU A 39 19.97 15.64 -6.56
CA GLU A 39 20.45 14.30 -6.96
C GLU A 39 21.18 13.57 -5.83
N ASN A 40 22.00 14.29 -5.05
CA ASN A 40 22.73 13.76 -3.89
C ASN A 40 21.80 13.37 -2.72
N ARG A 41 20.58 13.88 -2.68
CA ARG A 41 19.57 13.62 -1.65
C ARG A 41 18.51 12.59 -2.08
N ARG A 42 18.45 12.18 -3.35
CA ARG A 42 17.44 11.22 -3.84
C ARG A 42 17.44 9.89 -3.09
N LYS A 43 18.61 9.40 -2.68
CA LYS A 43 18.75 8.19 -1.84
C LYS A 43 18.05 8.30 -0.48
N ASP A 44 17.82 9.52 -0.01
CA ASP A 44 17.17 9.80 1.27
C ASP A 44 15.64 9.85 1.17
N LEU A 45 15.08 9.77 -0.03
CA LEU A 45 13.62 9.67 -0.22
C LEU A 45 13.11 8.35 0.37
N VAL A 46 12.13 8.48 1.27
CA VAL A 46 11.40 7.38 1.90
C VAL A 46 10.01 7.32 1.29
N PHE A 47 9.75 6.28 0.50
CA PHE A 47 8.46 6.06 -0.16
C PHE A 47 7.50 5.34 0.78
N MET A 48 6.29 5.89 0.93
CA MET A 48 5.29 5.40 1.90
C MET A 48 3.89 5.28 1.27
N GLN A 49 3.85 5.28 -0.05
CA GLN A 49 2.64 5.30 -0.85
C GLN A 49 1.89 3.96 -0.76
N ASN A 50 0.58 4.01 -0.97
CA ASN A 50 -0.19 2.80 -1.18
C ASN A 50 -0.07 2.37 -2.65
N GLY A 51 0.09 1.08 -2.89
CA GLY A 51 0.16 0.51 -4.23
C GLY A 51 1.50 -0.16 -4.55
N TYR A 52 1.61 -0.63 -5.78
CA TYR A 52 2.80 -1.22 -6.38
C TYR A 52 3.65 -0.12 -7.01
N LEU A 53 4.85 0.10 -6.47
CA LEU A 53 5.73 1.20 -6.88
C LEU A 53 6.90 0.74 -7.76
N ASP A 54 7.11 -0.56 -7.91
CA ASP A 54 8.32 -1.11 -8.56
C ASP A 54 8.59 -0.50 -9.93
N GLU A 55 7.61 -0.49 -10.83
CA GLU A 55 7.80 0.03 -12.19
C GLU A 55 8.24 1.50 -12.16
N PHE A 56 7.64 2.31 -11.27
CA PHE A 56 8.02 3.70 -11.09
C PHE A 56 9.43 3.83 -10.50
N LEU A 57 9.73 3.11 -9.41
CA LEU A 57 11.03 3.18 -8.74
C LEU A 57 12.15 2.67 -9.66
N GLU A 58 11.91 1.60 -10.42
CA GLU A 58 12.85 1.08 -11.41
C GLU A 58 13.13 2.12 -12.49
N SER A 59 12.10 2.77 -13.04
CA SER A 59 12.25 3.80 -14.06
C SER A 59 13.09 5.01 -13.61
N LYS A 60 13.15 5.25 -12.29
CA LYS A 60 13.93 6.33 -11.67
C LYS A 60 15.27 5.85 -11.08
N GLY A 61 15.57 4.56 -11.10
CA GLY A 61 16.76 3.98 -10.46
C GLY A 61 16.73 4.06 -8.92
N LEU A 62 15.54 3.96 -8.33
CA LEU A 62 15.27 4.15 -6.90
C LEU A 62 14.70 2.89 -6.22
N LEU A 63 14.84 1.69 -6.81
CA LEU A 63 14.35 0.45 -6.20
C LEU A 63 14.97 0.18 -4.82
N ASP A 64 16.24 0.55 -4.64
CA ASP A 64 17.00 0.37 -3.40
C ASP A 64 16.70 1.45 -2.33
N ASN A 65 15.85 2.43 -2.65
CA ASN A 65 15.44 3.44 -1.68
C ASN A 65 14.66 2.83 -0.51
N THR A 66 14.56 3.59 0.57
CA THR A 66 13.75 3.15 1.71
C THR A 66 12.28 3.13 1.32
N GLN A 67 11.61 2.00 1.56
CA GLN A 67 10.19 1.81 1.31
C GLN A 67 9.47 1.42 2.60
N VAL A 68 8.26 1.94 2.79
CA VAL A 68 7.45 1.75 3.99
C VAL A 68 6.04 1.30 3.61
N LEU A 69 5.65 0.14 4.15
CA LEU A 69 4.27 -0.33 4.14
C LEU A 69 3.54 0.24 5.35
N LEU A 70 2.89 1.38 5.16
CA LEU A 70 2.13 2.03 6.23
C LEU A 70 0.82 1.29 6.55
N TYR A 71 0.71 0.70 7.73
CA TYR A 71 -0.55 0.22 8.29
C TYR A 71 -0.93 1.09 9.48
N LEU A 72 -1.39 2.30 9.18
CA LEU A 72 -1.96 3.21 10.16
C LEU A 72 -3.00 4.11 9.49
N SER A 73 -3.92 4.65 10.27
CA SER A 73 -4.91 5.61 9.79
C SER A 73 -4.89 6.88 10.63
N VAL A 74 -4.86 8.04 9.96
CA VAL A 74 -5.02 9.35 10.58
C VAL A 74 -6.22 10.02 9.90
N PRO A 75 -7.42 9.99 10.51
CA PRO A 75 -8.64 10.41 9.82
C PRO A 75 -8.66 11.91 9.53
N THR A 76 -8.08 12.71 10.42
CA THR A 76 -7.97 14.18 10.29
C THR A 76 -6.71 14.68 10.98
N LYS A 77 -6.26 15.89 10.61
CA LYS A 77 -5.09 16.52 11.23
C LYS A 77 -5.33 16.72 12.74
N GLY A 78 -4.41 16.19 13.55
CA GLY A 78 -4.45 16.29 15.00
C GLY A 78 -5.29 15.19 15.68
N ALA A 79 -5.91 14.30 14.92
CA ALA A 79 -6.48 13.08 15.49
C ALA A 79 -5.36 12.12 15.92
N GLU A 80 -5.64 11.34 16.96
CA GLU A 80 -4.76 10.24 17.35
C GLU A 80 -4.72 9.20 16.21
N PRO A 81 -3.53 8.71 15.83
CA PRO A 81 -3.39 7.68 14.82
C PRO A 81 -3.97 6.35 15.31
N VAL A 82 -4.62 5.62 14.42
CA VAL A 82 -5.00 4.21 14.63
C VAL A 82 -3.89 3.35 14.06
N ASP A 83 -3.25 2.57 14.92
CA ASP A 83 -2.18 1.64 14.53
C ASP A 83 -2.74 0.33 13.95
N GLY A 84 -2.04 -0.26 12.98
CA GLY A 84 -2.40 -1.51 12.31
C GLY A 84 -2.04 -2.74 13.13
N VAL A 85 -2.40 -2.77 14.41
CA VAL A 85 -2.20 -3.91 15.30
C VAL A 85 -3.41 -4.83 15.21
N THR A 86 -3.18 -6.11 14.93
CA THR A 86 -4.25 -7.11 14.78
C THR A 86 -4.04 -8.28 15.75
N SER A 87 -5.02 -9.18 15.83
CA SER A 87 -4.88 -10.43 16.59
C SER A 87 -3.81 -11.37 16.03
N TYR A 88 -3.47 -11.24 14.74
CA TYR A 88 -2.44 -12.02 14.06
C TYR A 88 -1.07 -11.32 14.06
N ASN A 89 -1.06 -10.00 14.24
CA ASN A 89 0.14 -9.15 14.23
C ASN A 89 0.14 -8.22 15.44
N PRO A 90 0.33 -8.74 16.67
CA PRO A 90 0.44 -7.93 17.88
C PRO A 90 1.64 -6.97 17.87
N GLU A 91 2.65 -7.27 17.05
CA GLU A 91 3.80 -6.42 16.74
C GLU A 91 3.47 -5.25 15.80
N GLY A 92 2.27 -5.22 15.20
CA GLY A 92 1.83 -4.24 14.20
C GLY A 92 2.22 -4.62 12.78
N LEU A 93 1.42 -4.19 11.80
CA LEU A 93 1.61 -4.52 10.38
C LEU A 93 2.55 -3.54 9.64
N THR A 94 2.80 -2.35 10.18
CA THR A 94 3.66 -1.37 9.52
C THR A 94 5.08 -1.96 9.39
N ALA A 95 5.65 -1.92 8.19
CA ALA A 95 6.97 -2.45 7.92
C ALA A 95 7.80 -1.48 7.06
N ALA A 96 9.10 -1.41 7.30
CA ALA A 96 10.04 -0.57 6.57
C ALA A 96 11.30 -1.35 6.19
N THR A 97 11.82 -1.10 5.00
CA THR A 97 13.08 -1.67 4.51
C THR A 97 13.94 -0.59 3.84
N GLY A 98 15.27 -0.73 3.86
CA GLY A 98 16.23 0.22 3.27
C GLY A 98 16.97 1.12 4.28
N GLU A 99 17.81 2.04 3.76
CA GLU A 99 18.76 2.88 4.52
C GLU A 99 18.13 3.59 5.73
N HIS A 100 16.93 4.13 5.57
CA HIS A 100 16.24 4.96 6.57
C HIS A 100 15.17 4.22 7.36
N ALA A 101 15.05 2.90 7.22
CA ALA A 101 13.99 2.12 7.86
C ALA A 101 14.01 2.24 9.39
N GLN A 102 15.19 2.17 10.02
CA GLN A 102 15.32 2.32 11.46
C GLN A 102 14.95 3.74 11.93
N ALA A 103 15.37 4.77 11.19
CA ALA A 103 15.04 6.16 11.52
C ALA A 103 13.51 6.39 11.45
N PHE A 104 12.84 5.76 10.48
CA PHE A 104 11.38 5.78 10.37
C PHE A 104 10.71 5.03 11.53
N ALA A 105 11.21 3.85 11.89
CA ALA A 105 10.68 3.07 13.00
C ALA A 105 10.82 3.80 14.35
N ASP A 106 11.99 4.40 14.63
CA ASP A 106 12.22 5.19 15.85
C ASP A 106 11.27 6.40 15.93
N ARG A 107 10.94 6.99 14.78
CA ARG A 107 9.97 8.08 14.71
C ARG A 107 8.57 7.61 15.10
N LEU A 108 8.10 6.49 14.54
CA LEU A 108 6.81 5.90 14.92
C LEU A 108 6.77 5.48 16.39
N ALA A 109 7.85 4.87 16.89
CA ALA A 109 7.97 4.48 18.30
C ALA A 109 7.84 5.68 19.25
N SER A 110 8.36 6.85 18.87
CA SER A 110 8.20 8.09 19.66
C SER A 110 6.76 8.60 19.76
N LEU A 111 5.86 8.07 18.92
CA LEU A 111 4.41 8.31 18.92
C LEU A 111 3.62 7.11 19.48
N ASN A 112 4.31 6.13 20.08
CA ASN A 112 3.74 4.84 20.52
C ASN A 112 3.12 4.01 19.38
N LEU A 113 3.57 4.22 18.15
CA LEU A 113 3.18 3.43 16.97
C LEU A 113 4.20 2.35 16.66
N LYS A 114 3.75 1.25 16.07
CA LYS A 114 4.57 0.10 15.69
C LYS A 114 5.15 0.25 14.29
N CYS A 115 6.36 -0.29 14.10
CA CYS A 115 7.01 -0.42 12.81
C CYS A 115 8.06 -1.52 12.89
N ASN A 116 7.97 -2.49 11.99
CA ASN A 116 8.95 -3.55 11.84
C ASN A 116 10.02 -3.12 10.85
N VAL A 117 11.29 -3.13 11.25
CA VAL A 117 12.41 -2.99 10.31
C VAL A 117 12.73 -4.38 9.79
N VAL A 118 12.54 -4.59 8.49
CA VAL A 118 12.59 -5.92 7.88
C VAL A 118 13.56 -5.94 6.70
N ALA A 119 14.08 -7.13 6.41
CA ALA A 119 14.91 -7.33 5.24
C ALA A 119 14.06 -7.26 3.94
N PRO A 120 14.65 -6.95 2.77
CA PRO A 120 13.92 -6.87 1.50
C PRO A 120 13.11 -8.13 1.17
N GLU A 121 13.63 -9.30 1.50
CA GLU A 121 12.98 -10.61 1.31
C GLU A 121 11.73 -10.82 2.18
N GLU A 122 11.68 -10.17 3.35
CA GLU A 122 10.52 -10.18 4.26
C GLU A 122 9.52 -9.08 3.85
N TYR A 123 10.02 -7.95 3.34
CA TYR A 123 9.20 -6.85 2.83
C TYR A 123 8.37 -7.27 1.63
N ARG A 124 8.95 -8.06 0.71
CA ARG A 124 8.35 -8.36 -0.60
C ARG A 124 6.98 -9.06 -0.48
N PRO A 125 6.82 -10.16 0.28
CA PRO A 125 5.50 -10.76 0.49
C PRO A 125 4.53 -9.82 1.20
N ALA A 126 4.98 -9.09 2.23
CA ALA A 126 4.14 -8.16 2.98
C ALA A 126 3.59 -7.01 2.11
N MET A 127 4.39 -6.52 1.15
CA MET A 127 3.99 -5.51 0.17
C MET A 127 2.87 -6.03 -0.71
N PHE A 128 3.01 -7.25 -1.24
CA PHE A 128 1.95 -7.85 -2.04
C PHE A 128 0.71 -8.19 -1.22
N GLU A 129 0.82 -8.62 0.04
CA GLU A 129 -0.36 -8.81 0.89
C GLU A 129 -1.16 -7.52 1.03
N LYS A 130 -0.48 -6.39 1.25
CA LYS A 130 -1.14 -5.07 1.31
C LYS A 130 -1.81 -4.72 -0.01
N LEU A 131 -1.14 -4.99 -1.13
CA LEU A 131 -1.66 -4.73 -2.48
C LEU A 131 -2.89 -5.60 -2.79
N ILE A 132 -2.86 -6.87 -2.40
CA ILE A 132 -3.98 -7.82 -2.52
C ILE A 132 -5.15 -7.34 -1.67
N TRP A 133 -4.91 -6.93 -0.42
CA TRP A 133 -5.95 -6.40 0.47
C TRP A 133 -6.67 -5.21 -0.17
N ILE A 134 -5.90 -4.19 -0.58
CA ILE A 134 -6.50 -2.94 -1.09
C ILE A 134 -7.20 -3.16 -2.43
N SER A 135 -6.68 -4.04 -3.29
CA SER A 135 -7.29 -4.34 -4.59
C SER A 135 -8.48 -5.28 -4.48
N THR A 136 -8.56 -6.11 -3.43
CA THR A 136 -9.71 -7.00 -3.20
C THR A 136 -10.86 -6.28 -2.52
N TYR A 137 -10.64 -5.77 -1.31
CA TYR A 137 -11.74 -5.25 -0.48
C TYR A 137 -12.39 -4.02 -1.09
N MET A 138 -11.60 -3.12 -1.71
CA MET A 138 -12.16 -1.95 -2.39
C MET A 138 -12.92 -2.34 -3.64
N LEU A 139 -12.43 -3.31 -4.41
CA LEU A 139 -13.09 -3.77 -5.64
C LEU A 139 -14.40 -4.47 -5.32
N VAL A 140 -14.39 -5.43 -4.37
CA VAL A 140 -15.60 -6.12 -3.93
C VAL A 140 -16.62 -5.12 -3.39
N GLY A 141 -16.21 -4.24 -2.48
CA GLY A 141 -17.13 -3.26 -1.92
C GLY A 141 -17.66 -2.28 -2.97
N THR A 142 -16.86 -1.89 -3.95
CA THR A 142 -17.34 -1.04 -5.05
C THR A 142 -18.34 -1.79 -5.93
N ALA A 143 -18.02 -3.02 -6.34
CA ALA A 143 -18.88 -3.82 -7.23
C ALA A 143 -20.21 -4.23 -6.60
N LYS A 144 -20.21 -4.42 -5.28
CA LYS A 144 -21.38 -4.79 -4.48
C LYS A 144 -22.01 -3.62 -3.73
N GLU A 145 -21.55 -2.40 -3.99
CA GLU A 145 -22.10 -1.16 -3.43
C GLU A 145 -22.08 -1.12 -1.89
N CYS A 146 -21.12 -1.80 -1.28
CA CYS A 146 -20.86 -1.76 0.16
C CYS A 146 -20.35 -0.38 0.58
N LYS A 147 -20.76 0.08 1.75
CA LYS A 147 -20.33 1.37 2.31
C LYS A 147 -18.89 1.33 2.80
N SER A 148 -18.41 0.16 3.23
CA SER A 148 -17.08 -0.01 3.81
C SER A 148 -16.44 -1.36 3.50
N VAL A 149 -15.14 -1.45 3.72
CA VAL A 149 -14.37 -2.70 3.57
C VAL A 149 -14.83 -3.78 4.55
N GLY A 150 -15.34 -3.40 5.73
CA GLY A 150 -15.94 -4.34 6.69
C GLY A 150 -17.24 -4.96 6.19
N GLU A 151 -18.11 -4.16 5.57
CA GLU A 151 -19.34 -4.67 4.93
C GLU A 151 -18.99 -5.60 3.76
N ALA A 152 -18.02 -5.23 2.92
CA ALA A 152 -17.51 -6.11 1.86
C ALA A 152 -16.97 -7.45 2.41
N GLY A 153 -16.18 -7.41 3.49
CA GLY A 153 -15.60 -8.59 4.11
C GLY A 153 -16.61 -9.52 4.78
N SER A 154 -17.67 -8.97 5.35
CA SER A 154 -18.69 -9.73 6.09
C SER A 154 -19.84 -10.23 5.22
N GLU A 155 -20.32 -9.43 4.27
CA GLU A 155 -21.47 -9.78 3.41
C GLU A 155 -21.05 -10.53 2.14
N HIS A 156 -19.79 -10.39 1.70
CA HIS A 156 -19.27 -11.01 0.48
C HIS A 156 -18.00 -11.84 0.73
N LYS A 157 -17.92 -12.47 1.91
CA LYS A 157 -16.77 -13.25 2.36
C LYS A 157 -16.25 -14.24 1.30
N GLU A 158 -17.11 -15.07 0.72
CA GLU A 158 -16.70 -16.08 -0.26
C GLU A 158 -16.04 -15.45 -1.50
N LEU A 159 -16.56 -14.31 -1.98
CA LEU A 159 -16.00 -13.58 -3.12
C LEU A 159 -14.65 -12.95 -2.76
N VAL A 160 -14.52 -12.38 -1.57
CA VAL A 160 -13.25 -11.84 -1.06
C VAL A 160 -12.20 -12.94 -0.97
N GLU A 161 -12.53 -14.08 -0.37
CA GLU A 161 -11.61 -15.21 -0.23
C GLU A 161 -11.21 -15.78 -1.60
N GLN A 162 -12.15 -15.89 -2.54
CA GLN A 162 -11.88 -16.33 -3.90
C GLN A 162 -10.85 -15.40 -4.59
N ILE A 163 -11.05 -14.09 -4.51
CA ILE A 163 -10.14 -13.10 -5.11
C ILE A 163 -8.77 -13.14 -4.42
N ILE A 164 -8.71 -13.16 -3.08
CA ILE A 164 -7.43 -13.23 -2.36
C ILE A 164 -6.64 -14.46 -2.81
N ASN A 165 -7.28 -15.63 -2.88
CA ASN A 165 -6.61 -16.87 -3.25
C ASN A 165 -6.07 -16.85 -4.70
N GLU A 166 -6.82 -16.32 -5.67
CA GLU A 166 -6.32 -16.21 -7.05
C GLU A 166 -5.15 -15.20 -7.14
N LEU A 167 -5.23 -14.07 -6.44
CA LEU A 167 -4.18 -13.05 -6.49
C LEU A 167 -2.90 -13.55 -5.79
N VAL A 168 -3.02 -14.25 -4.66
CA VAL A 168 -1.90 -14.91 -3.98
C VAL A 168 -1.24 -15.92 -4.91
N ALA A 169 -2.02 -16.78 -5.57
CA ALA A 169 -1.48 -17.78 -6.51
C ALA A 169 -0.79 -17.13 -7.71
N GLY A 170 -1.42 -16.11 -8.31
CA GLY A 170 -0.87 -15.37 -9.44
C GLY A 170 0.45 -14.66 -9.11
N VAL A 171 0.50 -13.96 -7.97
CA VAL A 171 1.73 -13.32 -7.49
C VAL A 171 2.81 -14.35 -7.19
N SER A 172 2.48 -15.43 -6.48
CA SER A 172 3.46 -16.46 -6.12
C SER A 172 4.11 -17.08 -7.37
N ALA A 173 3.31 -17.35 -8.40
CA ALA A 173 3.79 -17.88 -9.67
C ALA A 173 4.63 -16.86 -10.47
N LYS A 174 4.23 -15.59 -10.46
CA LYS A 174 4.90 -14.51 -11.22
C LYS A 174 6.22 -14.08 -10.58
N GLU A 175 6.22 -13.88 -9.28
CA GLU A 175 7.30 -13.27 -8.52
C GLU A 175 8.23 -14.30 -7.86
N GLY A 176 7.81 -15.57 -7.84
CA GLY A 176 8.58 -16.64 -7.19
C GLY A 176 8.65 -16.49 -5.66
N ILE A 177 7.65 -15.84 -5.06
CA ILE A 177 7.56 -15.63 -3.61
C ILE A 177 6.60 -16.62 -2.95
N THR A 178 6.82 -16.85 -1.66
CA THR A 178 5.92 -17.64 -0.81
C THR A 178 5.32 -16.72 0.24
N PHE A 179 3.99 -16.68 0.30
CA PHE A 179 3.29 -15.96 1.36
C PHE A 179 3.28 -16.78 2.66
N PRO A 180 3.28 -16.15 3.84
CA PRO A 180 3.12 -16.87 5.10
C PRO A 180 1.74 -17.54 5.18
N ASP A 181 1.64 -18.68 5.88
CA ASP A 181 0.38 -19.39 6.07
C ASP A 181 -0.69 -18.50 6.70
N GLY A 182 -1.93 -18.55 6.18
CA GLY A 182 -3.05 -17.78 6.73
C GLY A 182 -3.18 -16.35 6.21
N THR A 183 -2.79 -16.09 4.96
CA THR A 183 -2.94 -14.78 4.30
C THR A 183 -4.38 -14.26 4.36
N VAL A 184 -5.37 -15.10 4.07
CA VAL A 184 -6.79 -14.71 4.11
C VAL A 184 -7.18 -14.19 5.49
N GLU A 185 -6.81 -14.92 6.55
CA GLU A 185 -7.13 -14.59 7.93
C GLU A 185 -6.43 -13.31 8.39
N ARG A 186 -5.16 -13.11 8.01
CA ARG A 186 -4.43 -11.86 8.29
C ARG A 186 -5.08 -10.65 7.63
N LEU A 187 -5.46 -10.78 6.36
CA LEU A 187 -6.11 -9.71 5.61
C LEU A 187 -7.50 -9.38 6.19
N ALA A 188 -8.25 -10.40 6.61
CA ALA A 188 -9.51 -10.21 7.33
C ALA A 188 -9.30 -9.51 8.67
N ALA A 189 -8.29 -9.93 9.46
CA ALA A 189 -7.99 -9.33 10.75
C ALA A 189 -7.56 -7.85 10.63
N TYR A 190 -6.87 -7.46 9.55
CA TYR A 190 -6.62 -6.04 9.30
C TYR A 190 -7.91 -5.29 8.94
N THR A 191 -8.80 -5.91 8.16
CA THR A 191 -10.10 -5.33 7.81
C THR A 191 -10.93 -5.00 9.06
N ASP A 192 -10.88 -5.85 10.10
CA ASP A 192 -11.56 -5.58 11.38
C ASP A 192 -11.05 -4.29 12.05
N VAL A 193 -9.76 -3.97 11.92
CA VAL A 193 -9.17 -2.71 12.45
C VAL A 193 -9.66 -1.48 11.70
N VAL A 194 -9.89 -1.60 10.39
CA VAL A 194 -10.30 -0.49 9.51
C VAL A 194 -11.71 -0.67 8.95
N THR A 195 -12.61 -1.29 9.73
CA THR A 195 -13.95 -1.73 9.32
C THR A 195 -14.75 -0.65 8.58
N ASP A 196 -14.64 0.62 8.98
CA ASP A 196 -15.40 1.74 8.41
C ASP A 196 -14.73 2.39 7.19
N PHE A 197 -13.58 1.88 6.71
CA PHE A 197 -12.88 2.47 5.59
C PHE A 197 -13.71 2.39 4.30
N PRO A 198 -13.94 3.51 3.59
CA PRO A 198 -14.84 3.52 2.44
C PRO A 198 -14.24 2.77 1.24
N CYS A 199 -15.09 2.04 0.52
CA CYS A 199 -14.70 1.34 -0.69
C CYS A 199 -14.69 2.29 -1.89
N ALA A 200 -13.61 2.24 -2.67
CA ALA A 200 -13.56 2.84 -4.00
C ALA A 200 -12.39 2.29 -4.81
N VAL A 201 -12.65 1.87 -6.05
CA VAL A 201 -11.58 1.58 -7.01
C VAL A 201 -10.97 2.90 -7.50
N LYS A 202 -9.72 3.15 -7.15
CA LYS A 202 -8.95 4.35 -7.50
C LYS A 202 -7.50 3.98 -7.80
N GLU A 203 -6.76 4.91 -8.41
CA GLU A 203 -5.32 4.75 -8.65
C GLU A 203 -5.01 3.42 -9.33
N PHE A 204 -5.75 3.10 -10.40
CA PHE A 204 -5.72 1.80 -11.08
C PHE A 204 -4.29 1.33 -11.35
N GLU A 205 -3.48 2.21 -11.92
CA GLU A 205 -2.08 1.98 -12.28
C GLU A 205 -1.24 1.48 -11.10
N TRP A 206 -1.53 1.97 -9.90
CA TRP A 206 -0.78 1.67 -8.69
C TRP A 206 -1.37 0.51 -7.89
N ARG A 207 -2.60 0.08 -8.18
CA ARG A 207 -3.30 -0.91 -7.34
C ARG A 207 -3.67 -2.14 -8.15
N ASN A 208 -4.67 -1.97 -9.02
CA ASN A 208 -5.32 -3.08 -9.70
C ASN A 208 -4.61 -3.47 -11.01
N GLN A 209 -3.82 -2.57 -11.61
CA GLN A 209 -3.20 -2.80 -12.91
C GLN A 209 -2.21 -3.97 -12.88
N TYR A 210 -1.44 -4.11 -11.81
CA TYR A 210 -0.52 -5.25 -11.66
C TYR A 210 -1.27 -6.59 -11.81
N PHE A 211 -2.37 -6.78 -11.09
CA PHE A 211 -3.18 -8.00 -11.17
C PHE A 211 -3.92 -8.12 -12.50
N TYR A 212 -4.44 -7.02 -13.03
CA TYR A 212 -5.09 -7.00 -14.34
C TYR A 212 -4.15 -7.52 -15.43
N ASN A 213 -2.89 -7.09 -15.40
CA ASN A 213 -1.84 -7.48 -16.34
C ASN A 213 -1.38 -8.95 -16.19
N LEU A 214 -1.73 -9.65 -15.11
CA LEU A 214 -1.51 -11.10 -15.01
C LEU A 214 -2.45 -11.90 -15.94
N GLY A 215 -3.54 -11.27 -16.40
CA GLY A 215 -4.46 -11.82 -17.37
C GLY A 215 -5.62 -12.62 -16.76
N ASP A 216 -6.65 -12.83 -17.57
CA ASP A 216 -7.91 -13.47 -17.16
C ASP A 216 -7.76 -14.95 -16.78
N ASP A 217 -6.74 -15.64 -17.30
CA ASP A 217 -6.47 -17.03 -16.94
C ASP A 217 -5.92 -17.14 -15.50
N VAL A 218 -5.31 -16.07 -14.98
CA VAL A 218 -4.67 -16.02 -13.66
C VAL A 218 -5.58 -15.34 -12.63
N CYS A 219 -6.21 -14.23 -13.01
CA CYS A 219 -7.06 -13.41 -12.13
C CYS A 219 -8.49 -13.27 -12.71
N PRO A 220 -9.20 -14.38 -13.01
CA PRO A 220 -10.49 -14.33 -13.70
C PRO A 220 -11.55 -13.55 -12.92
N THR A 221 -11.59 -13.73 -11.60
CA THR A 221 -12.64 -13.14 -10.76
C THR A 221 -12.40 -11.65 -10.58
N HIS A 222 -11.19 -11.26 -10.23
CA HIS A 222 -10.75 -9.88 -10.07
C HIS A 222 -10.95 -9.08 -11.36
N ASN A 223 -10.46 -9.59 -12.50
CA ASN A 223 -10.56 -8.88 -13.78
C ASN A 223 -12.00 -8.79 -14.29
N GLY A 224 -12.80 -9.85 -14.08
CA GLY A 224 -14.24 -9.82 -14.38
C GLY A 224 -14.97 -8.76 -13.55
N LEU A 225 -14.63 -8.63 -12.27
CA LEU A 225 -15.27 -7.68 -11.36
C LEU A 225 -14.88 -6.23 -11.68
N LEU A 226 -13.64 -5.98 -12.10
CA LEU A 226 -13.22 -4.67 -12.64
C LEU A 226 -14.06 -4.28 -13.86
N ARG A 227 -14.27 -5.21 -14.80
CA ARG A 227 -15.11 -4.98 -15.98
C ARG A 227 -16.57 -4.74 -15.61
N GLU A 228 -17.11 -5.47 -14.64
CA GLU A 228 -18.46 -5.21 -14.10
C GLU A 228 -18.57 -3.79 -13.52
N CYS A 229 -17.58 -3.33 -12.75
CA CYS A 229 -17.53 -1.95 -12.26
C CYS A 229 -17.48 -0.93 -13.39
N ALA A 230 -16.72 -1.21 -14.47
CA ALA A 230 -16.65 -0.34 -15.64
C ALA A 230 -18.01 -0.24 -16.34
N GLU A 231 -18.67 -1.37 -16.59
CA GLU A 231 -19.99 -1.44 -17.22
C GLU A 231 -21.08 -0.72 -16.42
N LYS A 232 -20.98 -0.77 -15.09
CA LYS A 232 -21.87 -0.06 -14.16
C LYS A 232 -21.56 1.44 -14.00
N GLY A 233 -20.44 1.91 -14.57
CA GLY A 233 -20.01 3.31 -14.45
C GLY A 233 -19.45 3.67 -13.07
N PHE A 234 -18.95 2.69 -12.31
CA PHE A 234 -18.34 2.91 -10.99
C PHE A 234 -16.88 3.37 -11.06
N LEU A 235 -16.23 3.18 -12.22
CA LEU A 235 -14.85 3.60 -12.43
C LEU A 235 -14.79 5.02 -12.99
N SER A 236 -13.88 5.84 -12.45
CA SER A 236 -13.60 7.18 -12.98
C SER A 236 -12.53 7.17 -14.08
N PHE A 237 -12.22 6.01 -14.63
CA PHE A 237 -11.18 5.76 -15.62
C PHE A 237 -11.62 4.62 -16.54
N GLU A 238 -11.02 4.55 -17.73
CA GLU A 238 -11.23 3.43 -18.66
C GLU A 238 -10.24 2.32 -18.36
N LEU A 239 -10.69 1.06 -18.46
CA LEU A 239 -9.80 -0.09 -18.40
C LEU A 239 -9.02 -0.21 -19.72
N PRO A 240 -7.77 -0.68 -19.69
CA PRO A 240 -6.97 -0.94 -20.90
C PRO A 240 -7.57 -2.03 -21.80
#